data_AF-A0A933GEC8-F1
#
_entry.id   AF-A0A933GEC8-F1
#
_cell.length_a   1.000
_cell.length_b   1.000
_cell.length_c   1.000
_cell.angle_alpha   90.00
_cell.angle_beta   90.00
_cell.angle_gamma   90.00
#
_symmetry.space_group_name_H-M   'P 1'
#
loop_
_entity.id
_entity.type
_entity.pdbx_description
1 polymer ?
#
loop_
_entity_poly.entity_id
_entity_poly.type
_entity_poly.pdbx_seq_one_letter_code
_entity_poly.pdbx_strand_id
1 'polypeptide(L)'
;MTLPLPLRNRLAELILDSLHDPTARTVLSMLVRFCHEPERLMASPGVPAEFPLELFDNRAGRLALKGAYRRFEDEFCERTVRAWEVVRDRPLAGRDPGLADVLDEAADLFDARLFFEVHELLEPYWMRADGAAREALQGLIQIAVGFQHLANHNLDGALMLLEEGMAKVEGKKLEGRDLGRFAAAVGGARGAIVALGKDAPWTFDWGVMPRFPRGG
;
A
#
# COMPACT_ATOMS: atom_id res chain seq x y z
N MET A 1 -14.32 -0.56 -1.71
CA MET A 1 -14.63 0.77 -1.10
C MET A 1 -13.39 1.29 -0.38
N THR A 2 -13.22 2.61 -0.31
CA THR A 2 -12.11 3.22 0.43
C THR A 2 -12.31 3.07 1.94
N LEU A 3 -11.32 2.54 2.66
CA LEU A 3 -11.34 2.52 4.12
C LEU A 3 -11.44 3.96 4.69
N PRO A 4 -12.25 4.19 5.74
CA PRO A 4 -12.27 5.49 6.43
C PRO A 4 -10.89 5.85 6.96
N LEU A 5 -10.56 7.15 6.97
CA LEU A 5 -9.22 7.63 7.30
C LEU A 5 -8.64 7.05 8.61
N PRO A 6 -9.36 6.99 9.75
CA PRO A 6 -8.80 6.41 10.97
C PRO A 6 -8.45 4.93 10.84
N LEU A 7 -9.31 4.14 10.18
CA LEU A 7 -9.09 2.70 9.98
C LEU A 7 -7.94 2.47 8.99
N ARG A 8 -7.91 3.25 7.90
CA ARG A 8 -6.87 3.17 6.87
C ARG A 8 -5.50 3.50 7.44
N ASN A 9 -5.39 4.62 8.16
CA ASN A 9 -4.11 5.08 8.71
C ASN A 9 -3.60 4.10 9.76
N ARG A 10 -4.46 3.61 10.65
CA ARG A 10 -4.06 2.64 11.67
C ARG A 10 -3.56 1.32 11.06
N LEU A 11 -4.21 0.85 10.00
CA LEU A 11 -3.77 -0.35 9.29
C LEU A 11 -2.46 -0.10 8.52
N ALA A 12 -2.33 1.05 7.84
CA ALA A 12 -1.11 1.38 7.10
C ALA A 12 0.11 1.51 8.02
N GLU A 13 -0.04 2.18 9.17
CA GLU A 13 0.99 2.28 10.21
C GLU A 13 1.46 0.89 10.64
N LEU A 14 0.54 0.00 11.01
CA LEU A 14 0.88 -1.38 11.38
C LEU A 14 1.58 -2.15 10.24
N ILE A 15 1.14 -1.97 8.99
CA ILE A 15 1.77 -2.62 7.83
C ILE A 15 3.21 -2.15 7.67
N LEU A 16 3.47 -0.84 7.75
CA LEU A 16 4.82 -0.30 7.61
C LEU A 16 5.71 -0.66 8.80
N ASP A 17 5.17 -0.64 10.02
CA ASP A 17 5.89 -1.10 11.21
C ASP A 17 6.29 -2.57 11.08
N SER A 18 5.42 -3.40 10.46
CA SER A 18 5.73 -4.82 10.24
C SER A 18 6.93 -5.08 9.34
N LEU A 19 7.44 -4.09 8.58
CA LEU A 19 8.66 -4.25 7.78
C LEU A 19 9.90 -4.40 8.67
N HIS A 20 9.92 -3.81 9.86
CA HIS A 20 11.11 -3.70 10.70
C HIS A 20 10.88 -4.07 12.18
N ASP A 21 9.63 -4.16 12.65
CA ASP A 21 9.26 -4.54 14.01
C ASP A 21 8.64 -5.97 14.06
N PRO A 22 9.28 -6.93 14.76
CA PRO A 22 8.74 -8.30 14.90
C PRO A 22 7.40 -8.35 15.63
N THR A 23 7.14 -7.44 16.58
CA THR A 23 5.87 -7.37 17.31
C THR A 23 4.75 -6.90 16.39
N ALA A 24 4.99 -5.84 15.61
CA ALA A 24 4.04 -5.37 14.60
C ALA A 24 3.75 -6.46 13.55
N ARG A 25 4.77 -7.19 13.11
CA ARG A 25 4.61 -8.34 12.20
C ARG A 25 3.76 -9.46 12.82
N THR A 26 3.94 -9.73 14.10
CA THR A 26 3.09 -10.69 14.83
C THR A 26 1.65 -10.20 14.89
N VAL A 27 1.41 -8.92 15.19
CA VAL A 27 0.07 -8.32 15.20
C VAL A 27 -0.59 -8.41 13.82
N LEU A 28 0.14 -8.10 12.74
CA LEU A 28 -0.38 -8.23 11.37
C LEU A 28 -0.79 -9.68 11.06
N SER A 29 0.00 -10.67 11.48
CA SER A 29 -0.35 -12.09 11.33
C SER A 29 -1.64 -12.47 12.08
N MET A 30 -1.90 -11.84 13.23
CA MET A 30 -3.13 -12.03 14.00
C MET A 30 -4.34 -11.39 13.33
N LEU A 31 -4.15 -10.25 12.65
CA LEU A 31 -5.21 -9.67 11.82
C LEU A 31 -5.56 -10.56 10.62
N VAL A 32 -4.57 -11.23 10.00
CA VAL A 32 -4.85 -12.24 8.97
C VAL A 32 -5.69 -13.38 9.54
N ARG A 33 -5.39 -13.85 10.76
CA ARG A 33 -6.21 -14.86 11.43
C ARG A 33 -7.62 -14.37 11.70
N PHE A 34 -7.77 -13.12 12.16
CA PHE A 34 -9.10 -12.49 12.29
C PHE A 34 -9.87 -12.54 10.96
N CYS A 35 -9.21 -12.26 9.84
CA CYS A 35 -9.83 -12.25 8.51
C CYS A 35 -10.25 -13.63 7.99
N HIS A 36 -9.73 -14.73 8.56
CA HIS A 36 -10.10 -16.09 8.17
C HIS A 36 -11.02 -16.78 9.20
N GLU A 37 -10.78 -16.58 10.49
CA GLU A 37 -11.47 -17.25 11.60
C GLU A 37 -11.71 -16.28 12.78
N PRO A 38 -12.53 -15.22 12.60
CA PRO A 38 -12.68 -14.13 13.59
C PRO A 38 -13.20 -14.63 14.96
N GLU A 39 -14.03 -15.67 14.96
CA GLU A 39 -14.61 -16.26 16.17
C GLU A 39 -13.61 -17.05 17.04
N ARG A 40 -12.43 -17.40 16.51
CA ARG A 40 -11.40 -18.20 17.21
C ARG A 40 -10.21 -17.38 17.69
N LEU A 41 -10.12 -16.11 17.30
CA LEU A 41 -8.93 -15.30 17.57
C LEU A 41 -8.66 -15.15 19.08
N MET A 42 -9.68 -14.81 19.90
CA MET A 42 -9.48 -14.62 21.35
C MET A 42 -9.33 -15.93 22.14
N ALA A 43 -9.71 -17.07 21.54
CA ALA A 43 -9.43 -18.38 22.12
C ALA A 43 -8.01 -18.86 21.79
N SER A 44 -7.31 -18.18 20.88
CA SER A 44 -5.95 -18.55 20.46
C SER A 44 -4.92 -17.99 21.45
N PRO A 45 -3.98 -18.81 21.95
CA PRO A 45 -2.88 -18.30 22.74
C PRO A 45 -1.99 -17.38 21.90
N GLY A 46 -1.44 -16.34 22.52
CA GLY A 46 -0.39 -15.51 21.90
C GLY A 46 -0.86 -14.26 21.17
N VAL A 47 -2.07 -13.74 21.41
CA VAL A 47 -2.44 -12.40 20.95
C VAL A 47 -1.56 -11.35 21.66
N PRO A 48 -0.77 -10.54 20.92
CA PRO A 48 0.08 -9.51 21.53
C PRO A 48 -0.72 -8.43 22.25
N ALA A 49 -0.11 -7.77 23.24
CA ALA A 49 -0.75 -6.65 23.95
C ALA A 49 -1.01 -5.46 23.04
N GLU A 50 -0.22 -5.34 21.97
CA GLU A 50 -0.27 -4.34 20.92
C GLU A 50 -1.36 -4.61 19.88
N PHE A 51 -2.08 -5.74 19.98
CA PHE A 51 -3.19 -6.03 19.09
C PHE A 51 -4.24 -4.91 19.17
N PRO A 52 -4.71 -4.35 18.03
CA PRO A 52 -5.48 -3.11 18.02
C PRO A 52 -6.94 -3.33 18.41
N LEU A 53 -7.19 -3.71 19.67
CA LEU A 53 -8.52 -3.96 20.23
C LEU A 53 -9.44 -2.74 20.11
N GLU A 54 -8.89 -1.54 19.98
CA GLU A 54 -9.65 -0.32 19.72
C GLU A 54 -10.40 -0.34 18.39
N LEU A 55 -10.07 -1.23 17.45
CA LEU A 55 -10.77 -1.37 16.17
C LEU A 55 -11.94 -2.37 16.23
N PHE A 56 -12.05 -3.14 17.31
CA PHE A 56 -12.98 -4.26 17.41
C PHE A 56 -14.00 -4.09 18.53
N ASP A 57 -15.19 -4.64 18.31
CA ASP A 57 -16.13 -4.99 19.35
C ASP A 57 -15.85 -6.44 19.79
N ASN A 58 -15.80 -6.70 21.10
CA ASN A 58 -15.68 -8.05 21.65
C ASN A 58 -16.98 -8.45 22.35
N ARG A 59 -17.64 -9.50 21.85
CA ARG A 59 -18.84 -10.07 22.47
C ARG A 59 -18.61 -11.54 22.82
N ALA A 60 -18.33 -11.80 24.09
CA ALA A 60 -18.07 -13.14 24.62
C ALA A 60 -16.93 -13.86 23.87
N GLY A 61 -15.83 -13.15 23.61
CA GLY A 61 -14.65 -13.69 22.92
C GLY A 61 -14.73 -13.65 21.39
N ARG A 62 -15.87 -13.27 20.80
CA ARG A 62 -16.00 -13.07 19.36
C ARG A 62 -15.66 -11.63 19.01
N LEU A 63 -14.59 -11.44 18.24
CA LEU A 63 -14.21 -10.15 17.70
C LEU A 63 -14.97 -9.89 16.39
N ALA A 64 -15.38 -8.65 16.20
CA ALA A 64 -15.86 -8.11 14.94
C ALA A 64 -15.35 -6.68 14.84
N LEU A 65 -15.13 -6.16 13.63
CA LEU A 65 -14.84 -4.73 13.49
C LEU A 65 -15.98 -3.90 14.12
N LYS A 66 -15.60 -2.79 14.76
CA LYS A 66 -16.55 -1.83 15.33
C LYS A 66 -17.66 -1.51 14.33
N GLY A 67 -18.88 -1.28 14.80
CA GLY A 67 -20.04 -1.03 13.93
C GLY A 67 -19.82 0.01 12.82
N ALA A 68 -19.06 1.08 13.08
CA ALA A 68 -18.72 2.10 12.09
C ALA A 68 -17.82 1.59 10.93
N TYR A 69 -17.10 0.49 11.15
CA TYR A 69 -16.14 -0.12 10.24
C TYR A 69 -16.62 -1.41 9.60
N ARG A 70 -17.69 -2.03 10.12
CA ARG A 70 -18.18 -3.35 9.67
C ARG A 70 -18.42 -3.46 8.16
N ARG A 71 -18.89 -2.40 7.51
CA ARG A 71 -19.12 -2.38 6.06
C ARG A 71 -17.84 -2.39 5.21
N PHE A 72 -16.67 -2.28 5.83
CA PHE A 72 -15.35 -2.23 5.20
C PHE A 72 -14.50 -3.47 5.55
N GLU A 73 -15.10 -4.51 6.12
CA GLU A 73 -14.38 -5.69 6.60
C GLU A 73 -13.67 -6.42 5.45
N ASP A 74 -14.33 -6.56 4.30
CA ASP A 74 -13.75 -7.18 3.12
C ASP A 74 -12.50 -6.42 2.65
N GLU A 75 -12.57 -5.09 2.51
CA GLU A 75 -11.43 -4.29 2.08
C GLU A 75 -10.32 -4.22 3.14
N PHE A 76 -10.68 -4.21 4.42
CA PHE A 76 -9.73 -4.30 5.52
C PHE A 76 -8.96 -5.62 5.45
N CYS A 77 -9.68 -6.73 5.24
CA CYS A 77 -9.09 -8.05 5.21
C CYS A 77 -8.29 -8.33 3.95
N GLU A 78 -8.78 -7.93 2.77
CA GLU A 78 -8.03 -8.03 1.51
C GLU A 78 -6.68 -7.30 1.62
N ARG A 79 -6.68 -6.10 2.19
CA ARG A 79 -5.47 -5.29 2.39
C ARG A 79 -4.52 -5.92 3.41
N THR A 80 -5.05 -6.42 4.52
CA THR A 80 -4.29 -7.11 5.57
C THR A 80 -3.59 -8.35 5.02
N VAL A 81 -4.30 -9.18 4.24
CA VAL A 81 -3.76 -10.40 3.63
C VAL A 81 -2.67 -10.07 2.61
N ARG A 82 -2.90 -9.09 1.73
CA ARG A 82 -1.88 -8.62 0.77
C ARG A 82 -0.60 -8.14 1.47
N ALA A 83 -0.74 -7.36 2.53
CA ALA A 83 0.41 -6.90 3.30
C ALA A 83 1.17 -8.05 3.95
N TRP A 84 0.45 -9.04 4.51
CA TRP A 84 1.07 -10.23 5.06
C TRP A 84 1.83 -11.05 4.02
N GLU A 85 1.28 -11.21 2.80
CA GLU A 85 1.97 -11.88 1.70
C GLU A 85 3.29 -11.20 1.33
N VAL A 86 3.37 -9.88 1.46
CA VAL A 86 4.62 -9.13 1.27
C VAL A 86 5.62 -9.45 2.38
N VAL A 87 5.23 -9.38 3.66
CA VAL A 87 6.20 -9.34 4.77
C VAL A 87 6.53 -10.69 5.42
N ARG A 88 5.68 -11.71 5.26
CA ARG A 88 5.74 -12.95 6.08
C ARG A 88 7.08 -13.71 5.98
N ASP A 89 7.67 -13.74 4.79
CA ASP A 89 8.87 -14.52 4.49
C ASP A 89 10.11 -13.61 4.33
N ARG A 90 9.95 -12.29 4.55
CA ARG A 90 11.03 -11.31 4.39
C ARG A 90 11.84 -11.17 5.69
N PRO A 91 13.17 -10.97 5.60
CA PRO A 91 13.94 -10.47 6.71
C PRO A 91 13.36 -9.15 7.26
N LEU A 92 13.54 -8.89 8.56
CA LEU A 92 13.23 -7.57 9.11
C LEU A 92 14.21 -6.55 8.54
N ALA A 93 13.68 -5.45 8.04
CA ALA A 93 14.48 -4.31 7.60
C ALA A 93 15.12 -3.59 8.79
N GLY A 94 16.10 -2.73 8.51
CA GLY A 94 16.62 -1.79 9.50
C GLY A 94 15.55 -0.78 9.93
N ARG A 95 15.68 -0.20 11.12
CA ARG A 95 14.73 0.82 11.63
C ARG A 95 14.79 2.17 10.89
N ASP A 96 15.92 2.48 10.26
CA ASP A 96 16.12 3.68 9.46
C ASP A 96 16.81 3.28 8.15
N PRO A 97 16.08 2.62 7.24
CA PRO A 97 16.64 2.10 6.00
C PRO A 97 17.04 3.25 5.05
N GLY A 98 18.07 2.99 4.22
CA GLY A 98 18.47 3.93 3.19
C GLY A 98 17.39 4.04 2.09
N LEU A 99 17.42 5.12 1.32
CA LEU A 99 16.43 5.34 0.25
C LEU A 99 16.40 4.18 -0.76
N ALA A 100 17.55 3.58 -1.07
CA ALA A 100 17.62 2.44 -1.98
C ALA A 100 16.80 1.24 -1.48
N ASP A 101 16.91 0.89 -0.20
CA ASP A 101 16.16 -0.22 0.43
C ASP A 101 14.66 0.11 0.46
N VAL A 102 14.32 1.35 0.81
CA VAL A 102 12.93 1.81 0.84
C VAL A 102 12.27 1.79 -0.54
N LEU A 103 13.02 2.06 -1.61
CA LEU A 103 12.49 1.95 -2.96
C LEU A 103 12.20 0.49 -3.36
N ASP A 104 12.94 -0.49 -2.85
CA ASP A 104 12.62 -1.91 -3.03
C ASP A 104 11.42 -2.35 -2.18
N GLU A 105 11.32 -1.85 -0.94
CA GLU A 105 10.12 -2.05 -0.11
C GLU A 105 8.87 -1.46 -0.77
N ALA A 106 8.96 -0.23 -1.28
CA ALA A 106 7.90 0.41 -2.04
C ALA A 106 7.54 -0.41 -3.28
N ALA A 107 8.51 -1.03 -3.95
CA ALA A 107 8.24 -1.85 -5.12
C ALA A 107 7.39 -3.08 -4.80
N ASP A 108 7.68 -3.73 -3.69
CA ASP A 108 6.94 -4.92 -3.26
C ASP A 108 5.53 -4.58 -2.76
N LEU A 109 5.38 -3.47 -2.01
CA LEU A 109 4.07 -2.94 -1.63
C LEU A 109 3.25 -2.53 -2.87
N PHE A 110 3.87 -1.86 -3.83
CA PHE A 110 3.22 -1.44 -5.07
C PHE A 110 2.72 -2.66 -5.87
N ASP A 111 3.56 -3.68 -6.03
CA ASP A 111 3.21 -4.92 -6.72
C ASP A 111 2.06 -5.69 -6.01
N ALA A 112 1.96 -5.56 -4.69
CA ALA A 112 0.85 -6.06 -3.88
C ALA A 112 -0.37 -5.12 -3.88
N ARG A 113 -0.36 -4.04 -4.66
CA ARG A 113 -1.44 -3.03 -4.77
C ARG A 113 -1.72 -2.28 -3.45
N LEU A 114 -0.70 -2.15 -2.61
CA LEU A 114 -0.72 -1.41 -1.35
C LEU A 114 -0.27 0.04 -1.60
N PHE A 115 -0.97 0.70 -2.52
CA PHE A 115 -0.54 2.00 -3.05
C PHE A 115 -0.52 3.13 -2.01
N PHE A 116 -1.47 3.11 -1.07
CA PHE A 116 -1.44 4.09 0.01
C PHE A 116 -0.31 3.80 1.02
N GLU A 117 0.09 2.54 1.26
CA GLU A 117 1.32 2.27 2.04
C GLU A 117 2.57 2.74 1.30
N VAL A 118 2.63 2.65 -0.04
CA VAL A 118 3.72 3.23 -0.83
C VAL A 118 3.81 4.74 -0.63
N HIS A 119 2.67 5.44 -0.59
CA HIS A 119 2.63 6.87 -0.25
C HIS A 119 3.22 7.14 1.13
N GLU A 120 2.68 6.48 2.16
CA GLU A 120 3.11 6.69 3.55
C GLU A 120 4.59 6.32 3.76
N LEU A 121 5.09 5.29 3.07
CA LEU A 121 6.48 4.85 3.15
C LEU A 121 7.44 5.86 2.51
N LEU A 122 7.07 6.45 1.36
CA LEU A 122 7.94 7.38 0.63
C LEU A 122 7.84 8.83 1.13
N GLU A 123 6.75 9.21 1.80
CA GLU A 123 6.52 10.59 2.26
C GLU A 123 7.66 11.14 3.14
N PRO A 124 8.19 10.42 4.16
CA PRO A 124 9.30 10.92 4.97
C PRO A 124 10.59 11.17 4.18
N TYR A 125 10.83 10.42 3.10
CA TYR A 125 11.98 10.60 2.22
C TYR A 125 11.75 11.77 1.27
N TRP A 126 10.54 11.90 0.73
CA TRP A 126 10.14 13.05 -0.07
C TRP A 126 10.26 14.36 0.71
N MET A 127 9.81 14.38 1.96
CA MET A 127 9.86 15.57 2.82
C MET A 127 11.28 16.07 3.07
N ARG A 128 12.25 15.16 3.21
CA ARG A 128 13.67 15.44 3.46
C ARG A 128 14.50 15.65 2.18
N ALA A 129 13.99 15.24 1.03
CA ALA A 129 14.69 15.38 -0.24
C ALA A 129 14.57 16.79 -0.83
N ASP A 130 15.53 17.14 -1.68
CA ASP A 130 15.59 18.39 -2.43
C ASP A 130 15.80 18.16 -3.93
N GLY A 131 15.56 19.21 -4.73
CA GLY A 131 15.85 19.24 -6.16
C GLY A 131 15.25 18.07 -6.94
N ALA A 132 16.08 17.45 -7.80
CA ALA A 132 15.65 16.38 -8.69
C ALA A 132 15.14 15.13 -7.94
N ALA A 133 15.72 14.81 -6.78
CA ALA A 133 15.31 13.65 -5.98
C ALA A 133 13.92 13.87 -5.37
N ARG A 134 13.65 15.07 -4.82
CA ARG A 134 12.33 15.44 -4.29
C ARG A 134 11.25 15.32 -5.36
N GLU A 135 11.53 15.85 -6.55
CA GLU A 135 10.57 15.81 -7.64
C GLU A 135 10.33 14.38 -8.14
N ALA A 136 11.37 13.55 -8.24
CA ALA A 136 11.23 12.14 -8.60
C ALA A 136 10.39 11.37 -7.56
N LEU A 137 10.65 11.56 -6.26
CA LEU A 137 9.86 10.96 -5.19
C LEU A 137 8.40 11.41 -5.22
N GLN A 138 8.15 12.69 -5.47
CA GLN A 138 6.80 13.21 -5.65
C GLN A 138 6.08 12.50 -6.80
N GLY A 139 6.77 12.28 -7.92
CA GLY A 139 6.18 11.57 -9.06
C GLY A 139 5.86 10.10 -8.77
N LEU A 140 6.75 9.38 -8.08
CA LEU A 140 6.49 8.01 -7.63
C LEU A 140 5.28 7.93 -6.69
N ILE A 141 5.19 8.86 -5.74
CA ILE A 141 4.05 9.00 -4.84
C ILE A 141 2.76 9.26 -5.63
N GLN A 142 2.76 10.23 -6.56
CA GLN A 142 1.58 10.55 -7.36
C GLN A 142 1.13 9.35 -8.22
N ILE A 143 2.06 8.58 -8.78
CA ILE A 143 1.72 7.37 -9.55
C ILE A 143 1.02 6.34 -8.65
N ALA A 144 1.55 6.07 -7.45
CA ALA A 144 0.91 5.16 -6.49
C ALA A 144 -0.51 5.66 -6.14
N VAL A 145 -0.66 6.92 -5.77
CA VAL A 145 -1.97 7.50 -5.45
C VAL A 145 -2.91 7.49 -6.67
N GLY A 146 -2.41 7.65 -7.89
CA GLY A 146 -3.18 7.52 -9.13
C GLY A 146 -3.81 6.14 -9.28
N PHE A 147 -3.06 5.06 -9.04
CA PHE A 147 -3.62 3.71 -9.02
C PHE A 147 -4.56 3.47 -7.83
N GLN A 148 -4.28 4.06 -6.66
CA GLN A 148 -5.21 4.04 -5.52
C GLN A 148 -6.56 4.70 -5.87
N HIS A 149 -6.54 5.80 -6.61
CA HIS A 149 -7.75 6.48 -7.09
C HIS A 149 -8.54 5.59 -8.05
N LEU A 150 -7.87 4.91 -8.97
CA LEU A 150 -8.52 3.96 -9.88
C LEU A 150 -9.21 2.84 -9.11
N ALA A 151 -8.52 2.23 -8.14
CA ALA A 151 -9.07 1.19 -7.27
C ALA A 151 -10.24 1.67 -6.39
N ASN A 152 -10.32 2.98 -6.12
CA ASN A 152 -11.40 3.62 -5.37
C ASN A 152 -12.52 4.17 -6.27
N HIS A 153 -12.51 3.82 -7.56
CA HIS A 153 -13.47 4.29 -8.56
C HIS A 153 -13.48 5.81 -8.78
N ASN A 154 -12.33 6.46 -8.55
CA ASN A 154 -12.11 7.86 -8.90
C ASN A 154 -11.24 7.94 -10.17
N LEU A 155 -11.90 7.84 -11.33
CA LEU A 155 -11.22 7.84 -12.63
C LEU A 155 -10.49 9.15 -12.92
N ASP A 156 -11.14 10.30 -12.69
CA ASP A 156 -10.57 11.61 -13.02
C ASP A 156 -9.30 11.88 -12.20
N GLY A 157 -9.37 11.61 -10.89
CA GLY A 157 -8.20 11.73 -10.02
C GLY A 157 -7.09 10.75 -10.38
N ALA A 158 -7.43 9.54 -10.83
CA ALA A 158 -6.43 8.57 -11.30
C ALA A 158 -5.70 9.09 -12.54
N LEU A 159 -6.42 9.52 -13.57
CA LEU A 159 -5.84 10.00 -14.83
C LEU A 159 -4.94 11.22 -14.63
N MET A 160 -5.38 12.16 -13.78
CA MET A 160 -4.63 13.37 -13.44
C MET A 160 -3.32 13.03 -12.72
N LEU A 161 -3.37 12.24 -11.64
CA LEU A 161 -2.18 11.91 -10.86
C LEU A 161 -1.19 11.02 -11.61
N LEU A 162 -1.67 10.09 -12.44
CA LEU A 162 -0.81 9.28 -13.30
C LEU A 162 -0.07 10.17 -14.32
N GLU A 163 -0.74 11.15 -14.91
CA GLU A 163 -0.13 12.10 -15.86
C GLU A 163 0.94 12.98 -15.20
N GLU A 164 0.59 13.64 -14.10
CA GLU A 164 1.52 14.49 -13.35
C GLU A 164 2.72 13.69 -12.82
N GLY A 165 2.44 12.51 -12.27
CA GLY A 165 3.47 11.65 -11.70
C GLY A 165 4.46 11.17 -12.74
N MET A 166 3.99 10.74 -13.92
CA MET A 166 4.84 10.37 -15.05
C MET A 166 5.76 11.52 -15.48
N ALA A 167 5.21 12.71 -15.67
CA ALA A 167 5.98 13.88 -16.09
C ALA A 167 7.12 14.21 -15.11
N LYS A 168 6.92 13.95 -13.81
CA LYS A 168 7.93 14.16 -12.77
C LYS A 168 9.02 13.10 -12.73
N VAL A 169 8.81 11.90 -13.27
CA VAL A 169 9.80 10.80 -13.26
C VAL A 169 10.44 10.57 -14.63
N GLU A 170 9.87 11.12 -15.71
CA GLU A 170 10.36 10.97 -17.07
C GLU A 170 11.82 11.45 -17.20
N GLY A 171 12.66 10.60 -17.81
CA GLY A 171 14.08 10.88 -18.04
C GLY A 171 14.95 10.91 -16.77
N LYS A 172 14.42 10.56 -15.60
CA LYS A 172 15.16 10.62 -14.32
C LYS A 172 15.70 9.27 -13.88
N LYS A 173 16.71 9.36 -13.00
CA LYS A 173 17.21 8.26 -12.20
C LYS A 173 17.18 8.62 -10.73
N LEU A 174 16.91 7.63 -9.88
CA LEU A 174 16.94 7.77 -8.42
C LEU A 174 17.54 6.51 -7.83
N GLU A 175 18.59 6.64 -7.00
CA GLU A 175 19.33 5.49 -6.44
C GLU A 175 19.73 4.45 -7.49
N GLY A 176 20.19 4.92 -8.67
CA GLY A 176 20.60 4.04 -9.78
C GLY A 176 19.45 3.45 -10.61
N ARG A 177 18.19 3.64 -10.22
CA ARG A 177 17.00 3.09 -10.89
C ARG A 177 16.58 3.97 -12.06
N ASP A 178 16.32 3.37 -13.21
CA ASP A 178 15.78 4.06 -14.39
C ASP A 178 14.26 4.29 -14.23
N LEU A 179 13.87 5.52 -13.92
CA LEU A 179 12.48 5.88 -13.75
C LEU A 179 11.80 6.18 -15.10
N GLY A 180 12.56 6.43 -16.17
CA GLY A 180 12.02 6.66 -17.51
C GLY A 180 11.35 5.42 -18.07
N ARG A 181 11.93 4.24 -17.86
CA ARG A 181 11.27 2.96 -18.23
C ARG A 181 9.95 2.77 -17.50
N PHE A 182 9.91 3.13 -16.22
CA PHE A 182 8.69 3.05 -15.41
C PHE A 182 7.64 4.06 -15.90
N ALA A 183 8.04 5.31 -16.19
CA ALA A 183 7.17 6.33 -16.75
C ALA A 183 6.50 5.85 -18.05
N ALA A 184 7.27 5.26 -18.97
CA ALA A 184 6.75 4.73 -20.23
C ALA A 184 5.72 3.60 -20.01
N ALA A 185 5.98 2.70 -19.06
CA ALA A 185 5.05 1.63 -18.70
C ALA A 185 3.76 2.18 -18.07
N VAL A 186 3.87 3.18 -17.19
CA VAL A 186 2.71 3.90 -16.64
C VAL A 186 1.93 4.60 -17.75
N GLY A 187 2.60 5.12 -18.77
CA GLY A 187 1.96 5.72 -19.95
C GLY A 187 1.10 4.71 -20.70
N GLY A 188 1.61 3.49 -20.89
CA GLY A 188 0.84 2.37 -21.45
C GLY A 188 -0.38 2.01 -20.62
N ALA A 189 -0.22 1.88 -19.30
CA ALA A 189 -1.32 1.61 -18.38
C ALA A 189 -2.38 2.72 -18.39
N ARG A 190 -1.96 4.00 -18.36
CA ARG A 190 -2.86 5.16 -18.47
C ARG A 190 -3.60 5.16 -19.80
N GLY A 191 -2.92 4.84 -20.90
CA GLY A 191 -3.57 4.68 -22.21
C GLY A 191 -4.67 3.62 -22.21
N ALA A 192 -4.43 2.48 -21.55
CA ALA A 192 -5.43 1.44 -21.37
C ALA A 192 -6.63 1.91 -20.51
N ILE A 193 -6.36 2.63 -19.41
CA ILE A 193 -7.41 3.23 -18.57
C ILE A 193 -8.27 4.21 -19.39
N VAL A 194 -7.65 5.09 -20.19
CA VAL A 194 -8.36 6.02 -21.07
C VAL A 194 -9.22 5.27 -22.09
N ALA A 195 -8.70 4.20 -22.69
CA ALA A 195 -9.45 3.40 -23.67
C ALA A 195 -10.68 2.71 -23.06
N LEU A 196 -10.60 2.28 -21.81
CA LEU A 196 -11.74 1.71 -21.06
C LEU A 196 -12.76 2.78 -20.62
N GLY A 197 -12.34 4.05 -20.53
CA GLY A 197 -13.19 5.16 -20.13
C GLY A 197 -13.83 4.94 -18.75
N LYS A 198 -15.13 5.23 -18.63
CA LYS A 198 -15.89 5.11 -17.37
C LYS A 198 -15.91 3.71 -16.76
N ASP A 199 -15.63 2.68 -17.57
CA ASP A 199 -15.64 1.28 -17.13
C ASP A 199 -14.29 0.86 -16.54
N ALA A 200 -13.24 1.68 -16.69
CA ALA A 200 -11.88 1.37 -16.25
C ALA A 200 -11.78 0.95 -14.78
N PRO A 201 -12.46 1.59 -13.81
CA PRO A 201 -12.34 1.18 -12.41
C PRO A 201 -12.78 -0.26 -12.12
N TRP A 202 -13.62 -0.83 -12.98
CA TRP A 202 -14.19 -2.17 -12.81
C TRP A 202 -13.55 -3.22 -13.73
N THR A 203 -12.95 -2.78 -14.83
CA THR A 203 -12.51 -3.66 -15.93
C THR A 203 -11.02 -3.57 -16.23
N PHE A 204 -10.29 -2.63 -15.61
CA PHE A 204 -8.85 -2.52 -15.77
C PHE A 204 -8.16 -3.83 -15.35
N ASP A 205 -7.36 -4.38 -16.25
CA ASP A 205 -6.56 -5.56 -15.98
C ASP A 205 -5.38 -5.20 -15.07
N TRP A 206 -5.53 -5.45 -13.78
CA TRP A 206 -4.48 -5.22 -12.80
C TRP A 206 -3.27 -6.15 -12.97
N GLY A 207 -3.32 -7.14 -13.86
CA GLY A 207 -2.17 -7.97 -14.27
C GLY A 207 -1.18 -7.23 -15.17
N VAL A 208 -1.63 -6.19 -15.89
CA VAL A 208 -0.76 -5.35 -16.75
C VAL A 208 -0.22 -4.11 -16.03
N MET A 209 -0.37 -4.05 -14.71
CA MET A 209 0.15 -2.96 -13.90
C MET A 209 1.68 -2.83 -14.07
N PRO A 210 2.21 -1.61 -14.27
CA PRO A 210 3.64 -1.38 -14.35
C PRO A 210 4.36 -1.89 -13.11
N ARG A 211 5.51 -2.55 -13.29
CA ARG A 211 6.36 -2.92 -12.17
C ARG A 211 7.09 -1.69 -11.65
N PHE A 212 7.01 -1.46 -10.35
CA PHE A 212 7.72 -0.35 -9.71
C PHE A 212 9.25 -0.53 -9.89
N PRO A 213 10.03 0.57 -9.99
CA PRO A 213 11.48 0.50 -10.19
C PRO A 213 12.20 -0.25 -9.06
N ARG A 214 12.93 -1.33 -9.42
CA ARG A 214 13.74 -2.16 -8.51
C ARG A 214 15.24 -1.93 -8.68
N GLY A 215 16.00 -2.24 -7.63
CA GLY A 215 17.45 -2.32 -7.67
C GLY A 215 17.87 -3.51 -8.53
N GLY A 216 18.97 -3.37 -9.26
CA GLY A 216 19.56 -4.45 -10.05
C GLY A 216 20.37 -5.43 -9.20
#